data_AF-A0A0H2NEL4-F1
#
_entry.id   AF-A0A0H2NEL4-F1
#
_cell.length_a   1.000
_cell.length_b   1.000
_cell.length_c   1.000
_cell.angle_alpha   90.00
_cell.angle_beta   90.00
_cell.angle_gamma   90.00
#
_symmetry.space_group_name_H-M   'P 1'
#
loop_
_entity.id
_entity.type
_entity.pdbx_description
1 polymer ?
#
loop_
_entity_poly.entity_id
_entity_poly.type
_entity_poly.pdbx_seq_one_letter_code
_entity_poly.pdbx_strand_id
1 'polypeptide(L)'
;SEVRERQSVGLDRFLDSSDYIYAGANLPNKIGLGTIKGMDQVIQKDLRSFYQTYYAPRNTTLVLAGDVSHDVMLERVKHFFSDWRNKEFQPAVDPEFNVVLPSKVEAKVFTDPNVETRIEFNFLEKESPEANSKALNLEYWTHLLSTRALINRIDTLAYESGGRILSPSMSSEISLESVRVSQIGVTTADRDWEFGLSTLEQKLRQAVEFGFTEDEIKKQLTALENELQLSVETAGDSSSATLANRVMNAVDSGYFIASPQTDLSIFYELRDQLTVKSINEAFRKRWASQPPRLYLTERSNAPGLEKTLLETYAESQQTKVTPYVEKAATEFAYQNFGK
;
A
#
# COMPACT_ATOMS: atom_id res chain seq x y z
N SER A 1 -0.92 22.31 21.32
CA SER A 1 -0.76 22.40 19.86
C SER A 1 -0.91 20.99 19.31
N GLU A 2 -1.43 20.85 18.10
CA GLU A 2 -1.61 19.55 17.44
C GLU A 2 -0.33 18.71 17.44
N VAL A 3 0.85 19.33 17.30
CA VAL A 3 2.15 18.65 17.42
C VAL A 3 2.34 17.98 18.78
N ARG A 4 1.97 18.64 19.89
CA ARG A 4 2.08 18.05 21.23
C ARG A 4 1.04 16.95 21.47
N GLU A 5 -0.13 17.06 20.87
CA GLU A 5 -1.19 16.04 20.97
C GLU A 5 -0.89 14.81 20.11
N ARG A 6 -0.17 15.00 18.99
CA ARG A 6 0.26 13.92 18.09
C ARG A 6 1.60 13.28 18.49
N GLN A 7 2.33 13.86 19.46
CA GLN A 7 3.50 13.22 20.07
C GLN A 7 3.06 11.94 20.78
N SER A 8 3.33 10.81 20.13
CA SER A 8 2.88 9.49 20.56
C SER A 8 3.90 8.45 20.11
N VAL A 9 3.92 7.32 20.79
CA VAL A 9 4.73 6.16 20.38
C VAL A 9 4.43 5.75 18.93
N GLY A 10 3.19 5.95 18.48
CA GLY A 10 2.80 5.72 17.09
C GLY A 10 3.50 6.65 16.11
N LEU A 11 3.64 7.94 16.43
CA LEU A 11 4.41 8.90 15.62
C LEU A 11 5.89 8.55 15.63
N ASP A 12 6.46 8.22 16.80
CA ASP A 12 7.87 7.87 16.93
C ASP A 12 8.20 6.62 16.10
N ARG A 13 7.35 5.57 16.19
CA ARG A 13 7.43 4.38 15.34
C ARG A 13 7.34 4.73 13.86
N PHE A 14 6.37 5.57 13.47
CA PHE A 14 6.19 5.96 12.07
C PHE A 14 7.41 6.69 11.50
N LEU A 15 7.99 7.62 12.27
CA LEU A 15 9.20 8.33 11.88
C LEU A 15 10.39 7.37 11.77
N ASP A 16 10.54 6.47 12.74
CA ASP A 16 11.61 5.49 12.80
C ASP A 16 11.57 4.48 11.65
N SER A 17 10.38 3.94 11.36
CA SER A 17 10.16 3.01 10.24
C SER A 17 10.29 3.72 8.90
N SER A 18 9.79 4.96 8.77
CA SER A 18 9.90 5.74 7.54
C SER A 18 11.36 6.07 7.20
N ASP A 19 12.17 6.47 8.20
CA ASP A 19 13.60 6.73 7.98
C ASP A 19 14.36 5.49 7.54
N TYR A 20 14.00 4.34 8.10
CA TYR A 20 14.63 3.07 7.80
C TYR A 20 14.21 2.49 6.45
N ILE A 21 12.90 2.38 6.20
CA ILE A 21 12.35 1.84 4.96
C ILE A 21 12.72 2.75 3.79
N TYR A 22 12.66 4.06 3.95
CA TYR A 22 13.00 5.03 2.89
C TYR A 22 14.39 5.66 3.09
N ALA A 23 15.37 4.89 3.57
CA ALA A 23 16.73 5.37 3.82
C ALA A 23 17.26 6.23 2.65
N GLY A 24 17.77 7.43 2.96
CA GLY A 24 18.23 8.42 1.99
C GLY A 24 17.20 9.48 1.59
N ALA A 25 15.90 9.26 1.84
CA ALA A 25 14.84 10.24 1.55
C ALA A 25 14.76 11.38 2.57
N ASN A 26 15.27 11.17 3.80
CA ASN A 26 15.18 12.09 4.93
C ASN A 26 13.72 12.45 5.28
N LEU A 27 12.83 11.46 5.28
CA LEU A 27 11.40 11.65 5.52
C LEU A 27 11.05 12.27 6.88
N PRO A 28 11.71 11.91 8.00
CA PRO A 28 11.35 12.48 9.30
C PRO A 28 11.39 14.02 9.34
N ASN A 29 12.23 14.64 8.53
CA ASN A 29 12.36 16.10 8.42
C ASN A 29 11.42 16.72 7.38
N LYS A 30 10.62 15.92 6.67
CA LYS A 30 9.77 16.33 5.54
C LYS A 30 8.29 16.00 5.75
N ILE A 31 7.88 15.50 6.92
CA ILE A 31 6.46 15.24 7.18
C ILE A 31 5.67 16.54 7.40
N GLY A 32 4.44 16.59 6.89
CA GLY A 32 3.59 17.78 6.93
C GLY A 32 3.20 18.26 8.34
N LEU A 33 3.45 17.46 9.39
CA LEU A 33 3.21 17.86 10.79
C LEU A 33 4.12 19.03 11.23
N GLY A 34 5.30 19.16 10.62
CA GLY A 34 6.31 20.13 11.03
C GLY A 34 6.92 19.83 12.41
N THR A 35 7.62 20.82 12.98
CA THR A 35 8.26 20.70 14.31
C THR A 35 7.84 21.87 15.21
N ILE A 36 7.85 21.67 16.54
CA ILE A 36 7.57 22.75 17.49
C ILE A 36 8.52 23.94 17.27
N LYS A 37 9.82 23.64 17.11
CA LYS A 37 10.84 24.66 16.82
C LYS A 37 10.54 25.42 15.52
N GLY A 38 10.10 24.72 14.48
CA GLY A 38 9.71 25.35 13.22
C GLY A 38 8.50 26.26 13.41
N MET A 39 7.47 25.80 14.12
CA MET A 39 6.27 26.60 14.41
C MET A 39 6.58 27.86 15.21
N ASP A 40 7.46 27.79 16.20
CA ASP A 40 7.88 28.93 17.03
C ASP A 40 8.70 29.97 16.23
N GLN A 41 9.26 29.58 15.08
CA GLN A 41 10.07 30.45 14.21
C GLN A 41 9.24 31.10 13.09
N VAL A 42 8.11 30.50 12.71
CA VAL A 42 7.27 31.01 11.62
C VAL A 42 6.60 32.31 12.05
N ILE A 43 6.80 33.37 11.26
CA ILE A 43 6.15 34.66 11.45
C ILE A 43 5.05 34.88 10.40
N GLN A 44 4.15 35.85 10.65
CA GLN A 44 3.05 36.19 9.73
C GLN A 44 3.53 36.45 8.30
N LYS A 45 4.72 37.06 8.14
CA LYS A 45 5.33 37.33 6.84
C LYS A 45 5.60 36.04 6.07
N ASP A 46 6.05 34.98 6.74
CA ASP A 46 6.36 33.70 6.10
C ASP A 46 5.08 33.01 5.60
N LEU A 47 4.03 33.00 6.42
CA LEU A 47 2.72 32.46 6.03
C LEU A 47 2.12 33.22 4.85
N ARG A 48 2.20 34.55 4.87
CA ARG A 48 1.72 35.39 3.77
C ARG A 48 2.52 35.12 2.49
N SER A 49 3.84 35.01 2.60
CA SER A 49 4.72 34.70 1.47
C SER A 49 4.38 33.34 0.90
N PHE A 50 4.23 32.30 1.74
CA PHE A 50 3.81 30.97 1.31
C PHE A 50 2.47 30.99 0.57
N TYR A 51 1.47 31.68 1.12
CA TYR A 51 0.16 31.83 0.47
C TYR A 51 0.28 32.52 -0.89
N GLN A 52 0.99 33.65 -0.96
CA GLN A 52 1.20 34.38 -2.21
C GLN A 52 2.01 33.59 -3.24
N THR A 53 2.94 32.74 -2.82
CA THR A 53 3.75 31.94 -3.74
C THR A 53 2.95 30.77 -4.33
N TYR A 54 2.17 30.05 -3.52
CA TYR A 54 1.62 28.75 -3.93
C TYR A 54 0.10 28.75 -4.19
N TYR A 55 -0.67 29.67 -3.60
CA TYR A 55 -2.13 29.75 -3.82
C TYR A 55 -2.43 30.60 -5.06
N ALA A 56 -2.53 29.93 -6.21
CA ALA A 56 -2.82 30.58 -7.48
C ALA A 56 -3.82 29.75 -8.30
N PRO A 57 -4.63 30.38 -9.19
CA PRO A 57 -5.57 29.64 -10.04
C PRO A 57 -4.90 28.54 -10.88
N ARG A 58 -3.64 28.72 -11.26
CA ARG A 58 -2.86 27.74 -12.04
C ARG A 58 -2.37 26.54 -11.22
N ASN A 59 -2.46 26.61 -9.90
CA ASN A 59 -2.05 25.57 -8.95
C ASN A 59 -3.23 25.18 -8.05
N THR A 60 -4.44 25.14 -8.61
CA THR A 60 -5.66 24.82 -7.87
C THR A 60 -6.62 24.06 -8.77
N THR A 61 -7.12 22.93 -8.26
CA THR A 61 -8.18 22.16 -8.90
C THR A 61 -9.42 22.23 -8.04
N LEU A 62 -10.54 22.66 -8.63
CA LEU A 62 -11.86 22.66 -7.97
C LEU A 62 -12.66 21.47 -8.48
N VAL A 63 -12.96 20.53 -7.59
CA VAL A 63 -13.79 19.36 -7.90
C VAL A 63 -15.20 19.59 -7.37
N LEU A 64 -16.19 19.51 -8.27
CA LEU A 64 -17.60 19.61 -7.96
C LEU A 64 -18.28 18.30 -8.38
N ALA A 65 -18.94 17.62 -7.44
CA ALA A 65 -19.67 16.39 -7.70
C ALA A 65 -21.01 16.41 -6.98
N GLY A 66 -22.06 16.01 -7.69
CA GLY A 66 -23.42 15.89 -7.15
C GLY A 66 -24.49 16.17 -8.20
N ASP A 67 -25.74 16.20 -7.76
CA ASP A 67 -26.90 16.54 -8.58
C ASP A 67 -26.97 18.05 -8.80
N VAL A 68 -26.16 18.53 -9.75
CA VAL A 68 -26.03 19.96 -10.08
C VAL A 68 -26.00 20.16 -11.59
N SER A 69 -26.65 21.22 -12.07
CA SER A 69 -26.53 21.62 -13.47
C SER A 69 -25.13 22.13 -13.78
N HIS A 70 -24.49 21.56 -14.80
CA HIS A 70 -23.18 21.96 -15.28
C HIS A 70 -23.12 23.47 -15.58
N ASP A 71 -24.10 24.00 -16.30
CA ASP A 71 -24.09 25.40 -16.74
C ASP A 71 -24.22 26.36 -15.56
N VAL A 72 -25.11 26.04 -14.60
CA VAL A 72 -25.28 26.83 -13.37
C VAL A 72 -24.01 26.84 -12.52
N MET A 73 -23.35 25.69 -12.39
CA MET A 73 -22.10 25.61 -11.62
C MET A 73 -20.95 26.32 -12.34
N LEU A 74 -20.85 26.19 -13.67
CA LEU A 74 -19.85 26.89 -14.45
C LEU A 74 -20.01 28.41 -14.35
N GLU A 75 -21.24 28.92 -14.39
CA GLU A 75 -21.52 30.34 -14.17
C GLU A 75 -21.11 30.80 -12.77
N ARG A 76 -21.41 30.02 -11.72
CA ARG A 76 -20.99 30.33 -10.35
C ARG A 76 -19.47 30.32 -10.21
N VAL A 77 -18.78 29.32 -10.76
CA VAL A 77 -17.31 29.25 -10.73
C VAL A 77 -16.71 30.46 -11.43
N LYS A 78 -17.22 30.84 -12.61
CA LYS A 78 -16.79 32.07 -13.29
C LYS A 78 -17.07 33.31 -12.45
N HIS A 79 -18.24 33.42 -11.83
CA HIS A 79 -18.59 34.55 -10.98
C HIS A 79 -17.62 34.72 -9.80
N PHE A 80 -17.25 33.64 -9.11
CA PHE A 80 -16.41 33.72 -7.91
C PHE A 80 -14.90 33.69 -8.17
N PHE A 81 -14.44 33.12 -9.28
CA PHE A 81 -13.00 32.87 -9.48
C PHE A 81 -12.42 33.48 -10.76
N SER A 82 -13.22 34.06 -11.66
CA SER A 82 -12.71 34.55 -12.95
C SER A 82 -11.78 35.77 -12.84
N ASP A 83 -11.83 36.52 -11.74
CA ASP A 83 -10.99 37.66 -11.43
C ASP A 83 -9.80 37.31 -10.52
N TRP A 84 -9.76 36.08 -9.97
CA TRP A 84 -8.64 35.62 -9.16
C TRP A 84 -7.35 35.60 -9.99
N ARG A 85 -6.38 36.44 -9.61
CA ARG A 85 -5.06 36.52 -10.23
C ARG A 85 -4.01 36.48 -9.14
N ASN A 86 -2.91 35.79 -9.42
CA ASN A 86 -1.74 35.79 -8.57
C ASN A 86 -0.49 35.95 -9.44
N LYS A 87 0.17 37.12 -9.34
CA LYS A 87 1.39 37.44 -10.10
C LYS A 87 2.66 36.95 -9.41
N GLU A 88 2.58 36.63 -8.12
CA GLU A 88 3.70 36.17 -7.29
C GLU A 88 3.84 34.64 -7.31
N PHE A 89 2.95 33.97 -8.06
CA PHE A 89 2.97 32.52 -8.23
C PHE A 89 4.34 32.02 -8.71
N GLN A 90 4.83 30.99 -8.03
CA GLN A 90 5.96 30.18 -8.49
C GLN A 90 5.51 28.71 -8.50
N PRO A 91 5.87 27.92 -9.54
CA PRO A 91 5.59 26.50 -9.56
C PRO A 91 6.22 25.83 -8.34
N ALA A 92 5.47 24.95 -7.67
CA ALA A 92 6.09 24.03 -6.73
C ALA A 92 7.05 23.12 -7.51
N VAL A 93 8.19 22.83 -6.89
CA VAL A 93 9.12 21.81 -7.38
C VAL A 93 8.90 20.58 -6.52
N ASP A 94 8.54 19.47 -7.15
CA ASP A 94 8.33 18.23 -6.43
C ASP A 94 9.66 17.79 -5.79
N PRO A 95 9.63 17.39 -4.51
CA PRO A 95 10.84 17.00 -3.81
C PRO A 95 11.41 15.71 -4.42
N GLU A 96 12.67 15.76 -4.85
CA GLU A 96 13.37 14.53 -5.22
C GLU A 96 13.75 13.73 -3.96
N PHE A 97 13.43 12.43 -3.98
CA PHE A 97 13.78 11.50 -2.91
C PHE A 97 14.79 10.47 -3.41
N ASN A 98 15.98 10.49 -2.81
CA ASN A 98 17.04 9.55 -3.13
C ASN A 98 16.96 8.32 -2.23
N VAL A 99 15.96 7.46 -2.46
CA VAL A 99 15.80 6.22 -1.70
C VAL A 99 16.91 5.23 -2.08
N VAL A 100 17.63 4.75 -1.07
CA VAL A 100 18.68 3.74 -1.20
C VAL A 100 18.06 2.35 -1.04
N LEU A 101 18.12 1.55 -2.10
CA LEU A 101 17.69 0.15 -2.07
C LEU A 101 18.66 -0.71 -1.24
N PRO A 102 18.15 -1.68 -0.46
CA PRO A 102 19.01 -2.61 0.28
C PRO A 102 19.80 -3.52 -0.67
N SER A 103 21.07 -3.78 -0.35
CA SER A 103 21.94 -4.71 -1.12
C SER A 103 22.05 -6.09 -0.49
N LYS A 104 21.55 -6.25 0.73
CA LYS A 104 21.49 -7.48 1.52
C LYS A 104 20.30 -7.38 2.47
N VAL A 105 19.95 -8.49 3.13
CA VAL A 105 18.96 -8.45 4.21
C VAL A 105 19.50 -7.55 5.32
N GLU A 106 18.67 -6.59 5.71
CA GLU A 106 18.96 -5.64 6.79
C GLU A 106 17.84 -5.75 7.83
N ALA A 107 18.14 -5.38 9.07
CA ALA A 107 17.19 -5.45 10.18
C ALA A 107 17.20 -4.15 10.97
N LYS A 108 16.02 -3.78 11.48
CA LYS A 108 15.86 -2.74 12.50
C LYS A 108 14.78 -3.15 13.49
N VAL A 109 15.00 -2.80 14.75
CA VAL A 109 14.05 -3.07 15.84
C VAL A 109 13.64 -1.77 16.51
N PHE A 110 12.33 -1.55 16.63
CA PHE A 110 11.76 -0.47 17.42
C PHE A 110 11.14 -1.05 18.69
N THR A 111 11.54 -0.53 19.85
CA THR A 111 11.07 -1.06 21.14
C THR A 111 10.35 -0.02 21.97
N ASP A 112 9.13 -0.33 22.40
CA ASP A 112 8.37 0.47 23.36
C ASP A 112 7.34 -0.44 24.07
N PRO A 113 7.15 -0.32 25.40
CA PRO A 113 6.20 -1.17 26.13
C PRO A 113 4.75 -1.05 25.66
N ASN A 114 4.39 0.00 24.91
CA ASN A 114 3.03 0.27 24.44
C ASN A 114 2.81 -0.06 22.94
N VAL A 115 3.79 -0.64 22.24
CA VAL A 115 3.58 -1.15 20.88
C VAL A 115 3.03 -2.58 20.88
N GLU A 116 2.48 -3.02 19.76
CA GLU A 116 2.25 -4.44 19.48
C GLU A 116 3.55 -5.10 18.96
N THR A 117 3.70 -6.41 19.19
CA THR A 117 4.79 -7.16 18.56
C THR A 117 4.44 -7.52 17.13
N ARG A 118 5.23 -7.03 16.17
CA ARG A 118 4.94 -7.16 14.74
C ARG A 118 6.22 -7.22 13.91
N ILE A 119 6.24 -8.11 12.93
CA ILE A 119 7.36 -8.33 12.02
C ILE A 119 6.90 -7.98 10.61
N GLU A 120 7.69 -7.19 9.90
CA GLU A 120 7.43 -6.76 8.53
C GLU A 120 8.66 -7.00 7.65
N PHE A 121 8.43 -7.55 6.46
CA PHE A 121 9.42 -7.65 5.39
C PHE A 121 9.06 -6.61 4.33
N ASN A 122 9.98 -5.68 4.08
CA ASN A 122 9.78 -4.58 3.15
C ASN A 122 10.68 -4.77 1.94
N PHE A 123 10.08 -5.07 0.79
CA PHE A 123 10.75 -5.20 -0.51
C PHE A 123 10.63 -3.89 -1.27
N LEU A 124 11.77 -3.36 -1.75
CA LEU A 124 11.83 -2.07 -2.40
C LEU A 124 12.28 -2.22 -3.85
N GLU A 125 11.57 -1.57 -4.76
CA GLU A 125 11.96 -1.47 -6.16
C GLU A 125 11.81 -0.04 -6.67
N LYS A 126 12.69 0.36 -7.59
CA LYS A 126 12.53 1.65 -8.27
C LYS A 126 11.35 1.56 -9.21
N GLU A 127 10.35 2.38 -8.97
CA GLU A 127 9.14 2.46 -9.77
C GLU A 127 8.52 3.84 -9.57
N SER A 128 8.16 4.48 -10.68
CA SER A 128 7.47 5.77 -10.67
C SER A 128 6.07 5.59 -11.22
N PRO A 129 5.10 6.42 -10.81
CA PRO A 129 3.78 6.40 -11.41
C PRO A 129 3.88 6.61 -12.92
N GLU A 130 3.18 5.78 -13.69
CA GLU A 130 3.08 5.89 -15.14
C GLU A 130 1.68 6.36 -15.54
N ALA A 131 1.59 7.04 -16.68
CA ALA A 131 0.30 7.42 -17.24
C ALA A 131 -0.55 6.18 -17.52
N ASN A 132 -1.85 6.28 -17.26
CA ASN A 132 -2.78 5.17 -17.44
C ASN A 132 -2.73 4.62 -18.88
N SER A 133 -2.59 3.30 -19.01
CA SER A 133 -2.55 2.58 -20.27
C SER A 133 -3.12 1.17 -20.11
N LYS A 134 -3.47 0.52 -21.23
CA LYS A 134 -3.86 -0.91 -21.20
C LYS A 134 -2.76 -1.80 -20.62
N ALA A 135 -1.49 -1.47 -20.88
CA ALA A 135 -0.35 -2.18 -20.32
C ALA A 135 -0.29 -2.05 -18.79
N LEU A 136 -0.50 -0.84 -18.27
CA LEU A 136 -0.55 -0.59 -16.83
C LEU A 136 -1.74 -1.30 -16.17
N ASN A 137 -2.91 -1.34 -16.81
CA ASN A 137 -4.06 -2.11 -16.33
C ASN A 137 -3.74 -3.61 -16.25
N LEU A 138 -3.07 -4.16 -17.26
CA LEU A 138 -2.62 -5.56 -17.25
C LEU A 138 -1.65 -5.83 -16.10
N GLU A 139 -0.66 -4.96 -15.90
CA GLU A 139 0.30 -5.06 -14.79
C GLU A 139 -0.40 -4.98 -13.43
N TYR A 140 -1.29 -4.00 -13.25
CA TYR A 140 -2.07 -3.84 -12.03
C TYR A 140 -2.90 -5.09 -11.72
N TRP A 141 -3.68 -5.60 -12.68
CA TRP A 141 -4.47 -6.81 -12.46
C TRP A 141 -3.61 -8.05 -12.23
N THR A 142 -2.48 -8.16 -12.92
CA THR A 142 -1.52 -9.26 -12.69
C THR A 142 -1.03 -9.25 -11.24
N HIS A 143 -0.63 -8.08 -10.73
CA HIS A 143 -0.22 -7.94 -9.33
C HIS A 143 -1.38 -8.16 -8.36
N LEU A 144 -2.56 -7.59 -8.61
CA LEU A 144 -3.76 -7.76 -7.79
C LEU A 144 -4.11 -9.25 -7.62
N LEU A 145 -4.10 -10.03 -8.70
CA LEU A 145 -4.42 -11.46 -8.65
C LEU A 145 -3.39 -12.24 -7.83
N SER A 146 -2.09 -11.94 -7.98
CA SER A 146 -1.04 -12.57 -7.15
C SER A 146 -1.16 -12.19 -5.66
N THR A 147 -1.46 -10.93 -5.38
CA THR A 147 -1.68 -10.38 -4.03
C THR A 147 -2.87 -11.07 -3.37
N ARG A 148 -4.01 -11.18 -4.06
CA ARG A 148 -5.21 -11.88 -3.56
C ARG A 148 -4.93 -13.35 -3.29
N ALA A 149 -4.21 -14.03 -4.17
CA ALA A 149 -3.84 -15.43 -3.97
C ALA A 149 -2.96 -15.61 -2.73
N LEU A 150 -1.96 -14.73 -2.50
CA LEU A 150 -1.13 -14.80 -1.31
C LEU A 150 -1.89 -14.43 -0.03
N ILE A 151 -2.76 -13.41 -0.06
CA ILE A 151 -3.61 -13.02 1.08
C ILE A 151 -4.44 -14.22 1.54
N ASN A 152 -5.11 -14.92 0.61
CA ASN A 152 -5.88 -16.12 0.95
C ASN A 152 -5.03 -17.22 1.60
N ARG A 153 -3.74 -17.34 1.26
CA ARG A 153 -2.82 -18.30 1.90
C ARG A 153 -2.39 -17.88 3.30
N ILE A 154 -2.25 -16.58 3.57
CA ILE A 154 -1.76 -16.07 4.85
C ILE A 154 -2.90 -15.79 5.84
N ASP A 155 -4.12 -15.57 5.36
CA ASP A 155 -5.31 -15.35 6.21
C ASP A 155 -5.60 -16.54 7.14
N THR A 156 -5.18 -17.74 6.76
CA THR A 156 -5.31 -18.93 7.62
C THR A 156 -4.31 -18.97 8.77
N LEU A 157 -3.25 -18.14 8.76
CA LEU A 157 -2.16 -18.20 9.74
C LEU A 157 -2.63 -17.95 11.17
N ALA A 158 -3.58 -17.04 11.37
CA ALA A 158 -4.13 -16.78 12.69
C ALA A 158 -4.75 -18.04 13.31
N TYR A 159 -5.51 -18.80 12.51
CA TYR A 159 -6.13 -20.05 12.93
C TYR A 159 -5.11 -21.20 13.04
N GLU A 160 -4.26 -21.39 12.03
CA GLU A 160 -3.30 -22.49 11.94
C GLU A 160 -2.21 -22.42 13.02
N SER A 161 -1.89 -21.23 13.50
CA SER A 161 -0.87 -21.01 14.53
C SER A 161 -1.38 -21.25 15.96
N GLY A 162 -2.68 -21.50 16.17
CA GLY A 162 -3.26 -21.64 17.50
C GLY A 162 -3.20 -20.35 18.33
N GLY A 163 -3.27 -19.19 17.68
CA GLY A 163 -3.28 -17.87 18.34
C GLY A 163 -1.89 -17.23 18.57
N ARG A 164 -0.81 -17.85 18.09
CA ARG A 164 0.55 -17.28 18.14
C ARG A 164 0.74 -16.16 17.13
N ILE A 165 0.08 -16.27 15.97
CA ILE A 165 -0.09 -15.19 14.99
C ILE A 165 -1.49 -14.62 15.18
N LEU A 166 -1.61 -13.31 15.34
CA LEU A 166 -2.87 -12.62 15.57
C LEU A 166 -3.49 -12.16 14.26
N SER A 167 -2.69 -11.52 13.42
CA SER A 167 -3.15 -11.05 12.11
C SER A 167 -1.99 -10.97 11.11
N PRO A 168 -2.15 -11.48 9.88
CA PRO A 168 -1.28 -11.15 8.78
C PRO A 168 -1.62 -9.77 8.22
N SER A 169 -0.75 -9.26 7.37
CA SER A 169 -0.94 -7.99 6.66
C SER A 169 -0.08 -7.97 5.42
N MET A 170 -0.55 -7.26 4.39
CA MET A 170 0.20 -7.08 3.16
C MET A 170 -0.21 -5.78 2.47
N SER A 171 0.75 -5.10 1.87
CA SER A 171 0.51 -3.91 1.04
C SER A 171 1.55 -3.83 -0.08
N SER A 172 1.22 -3.08 -1.13
CA SER A 172 2.15 -2.79 -2.22
C SER A 172 1.77 -1.47 -2.88
N GLU A 173 2.61 -0.45 -2.71
CA GLU A 173 2.29 0.92 -3.11
C GLU A 173 3.52 1.63 -3.65
N ILE A 174 3.30 2.52 -4.63
CA ILE A 174 4.32 3.48 -5.06
C ILE A 174 4.27 4.63 -4.06
N SER A 175 5.41 4.94 -3.48
CA SER A 175 5.59 6.02 -2.51
C SER A 175 6.68 6.96 -3.02
N LEU A 176 6.61 8.23 -2.61
CA LEU A 176 7.61 9.25 -2.95
C LEU A 176 7.83 9.38 -4.48
N GLU A 177 6.83 9.02 -5.28
CA GLU A 177 6.81 9.03 -6.76
C GLU A 177 7.96 8.29 -7.45
N SER A 178 8.72 7.46 -6.72
CA SER A 178 10.00 6.93 -7.22
C SER A 178 10.37 5.55 -6.70
N VAL A 179 9.66 5.04 -5.69
CA VAL A 179 9.92 3.72 -5.13
C VAL A 179 8.60 3.01 -4.87
N ARG A 180 8.51 1.73 -5.23
CA ARG A 180 7.47 0.86 -4.73
C ARG A 180 7.95 0.12 -3.49
N VAL A 181 7.14 0.13 -2.45
CA VAL A 181 7.33 -0.67 -1.23
C VAL A 181 6.27 -1.75 -1.20
N SER A 182 6.70 -3.00 -1.19
CA SER A 182 5.83 -4.15 -0.96
C SER A 182 6.14 -4.75 0.39
N GLN A 183 5.16 -4.66 1.27
CA GLN A 183 5.28 -5.10 2.65
C GLN A 183 4.44 -6.34 2.85
N ILE A 184 5.00 -7.32 3.54
CA ILE A 184 4.24 -8.41 4.15
C ILE A 184 4.63 -8.52 5.62
N GLY A 185 3.67 -8.73 6.51
CA GLY A 185 3.94 -8.78 7.93
C GLY A 185 2.93 -9.58 8.73
N VAL A 186 3.29 -9.87 9.98
CA VAL A 186 2.42 -10.52 10.96
C VAL A 186 2.52 -9.80 12.29
N THR A 187 1.38 -9.57 12.93
CA THR A 187 1.29 -9.26 14.36
C THR A 187 1.22 -10.58 15.12
N THR A 188 2.00 -10.71 16.20
CA THR A 188 2.09 -11.94 17.00
C THR A 188 1.66 -11.72 18.44
N ALA A 189 1.39 -12.82 19.15
CA ALA A 189 1.37 -12.78 20.60
C ALA A 189 2.75 -12.38 21.15
N ASP A 190 2.79 -11.88 22.39
CA ASP A 190 4.02 -11.47 23.05
C ASP A 190 5.04 -12.63 23.05
N ARG A 191 6.27 -12.37 22.60
CA ARG A 191 7.40 -13.33 22.51
C ARG A 191 7.25 -14.43 21.44
N ASP A 192 6.24 -14.38 20.58
CA ASP A 192 6.06 -15.34 19.48
C ASP A 192 6.61 -14.85 18.13
N TRP A 193 7.33 -13.72 18.11
CA TRP A 193 7.76 -13.08 16.86
C TRP A 193 8.70 -13.95 16.02
N GLU A 194 9.56 -14.77 16.63
CA GLU A 194 10.45 -15.68 15.89
C GLU A 194 9.68 -16.76 15.12
N PHE A 195 8.61 -17.27 15.74
CA PHE A 195 7.68 -18.20 15.09
C PHE A 195 6.88 -17.51 14.00
N GLY A 196 6.37 -16.31 14.26
CA GLY A 196 5.66 -15.51 13.27
C GLY A 196 6.52 -15.22 12.05
N LEU A 197 7.77 -14.80 12.27
CA LEU A 197 8.76 -14.55 11.24
C LEU A 197 9.01 -15.79 10.38
N SER A 198 9.35 -16.91 11.02
CA SER A 198 9.67 -18.15 10.29
C SER A 198 8.47 -18.65 9.49
N THR A 199 7.28 -18.56 10.07
CA THR A 199 6.03 -18.95 9.40
C THR A 199 5.74 -18.06 8.19
N LEU A 200 5.89 -16.74 8.36
CA LEU A 200 5.66 -15.78 7.28
C LEU A 200 6.67 -15.94 6.14
N GLU A 201 7.96 -16.06 6.48
CA GLU A 201 9.05 -16.28 5.52
C GLU A 201 8.82 -17.55 4.72
N GLN A 202 8.53 -18.67 5.38
CA GLN A 202 8.29 -19.95 4.70
C GLN A 202 7.05 -19.91 3.81
N LYS A 203 5.98 -19.21 4.22
CA LYS A 203 4.77 -19.05 3.39
C LYS A 203 5.04 -18.18 2.15
N LEU A 204 5.75 -17.06 2.32
CA LEU A 204 6.15 -16.21 1.21
C LEU A 204 7.06 -16.99 0.26
N ARG A 205 8.09 -17.66 0.78
CA ARG A 205 9.04 -18.44 -0.01
C ARG A 205 8.39 -19.63 -0.71
N GLN A 206 7.44 -20.31 -0.08
CA GLN A 206 6.62 -21.33 -0.73
C GLN A 206 5.90 -20.77 -1.98
N ALA A 207 5.32 -19.57 -1.88
CA ALA A 207 4.68 -18.92 -3.04
C ALA A 207 5.71 -18.48 -4.10
N VAL A 208 6.90 -18.04 -3.70
CA VAL A 208 7.99 -17.70 -4.65
C VAL A 208 8.51 -18.93 -5.39
N GLU A 209 8.79 -20.02 -4.67
CA GLU A 209 9.39 -21.24 -5.21
C GLU A 209 8.41 -22.06 -6.07
N PHE A 210 7.17 -22.22 -5.62
CA PHE A 210 6.19 -23.10 -6.27
C PHE A 210 5.06 -22.37 -7.00
N GLY A 211 4.91 -21.06 -6.77
CA GLY A 211 3.84 -20.27 -7.36
C GLY A 211 2.44 -20.57 -6.81
N PHE A 212 1.46 -20.03 -7.51
CA PHE A 212 0.04 -20.26 -7.36
C PHE A 212 -0.46 -21.28 -8.38
N THR A 213 -1.42 -22.10 -7.96
CA THR A 213 -2.07 -23.12 -8.77
C THR A 213 -3.07 -22.51 -9.77
N GLU A 214 -3.48 -23.30 -10.76
CA GLU A 214 -4.54 -22.91 -11.71
C GLU A 214 -5.85 -22.56 -11.00
N ASP A 215 -6.25 -23.35 -10.00
CA ASP A 215 -7.50 -23.12 -9.27
C ASP A 215 -7.47 -21.83 -8.44
N GLU A 216 -6.35 -21.53 -7.77
CA GLU A 216 -6.18 -20.27 -7.02
C GLU A 216 -6.35 -19.07 -7.93
N ILE A 217 -5.67 -19.07 -9.08
CA ILE A 217 -5.71 -17.96 -10.03
C ILE A 217 -7.08 -17.85 -10.70
N LYS A 218 -7.69 -18.97 -11.08
CA LYS A 218 -9.04 -18.98 -11.66
C LYS A 218 -10.08 -18.38 -10.72
N LYS A 219 -10.00 -18.71 -9.42
CA LYS A 219 -10.86 -18.11 -8.38
C LYS A 219 -10.69 -16.59 -8.34
N GLN A 220 -9.45 -16.10 -8.30
CA GLN A 220 -9.20 -14.65 -8.24
C GLN A 220 -9.62 -13.92 -9.52
N LEU A 221 -9.40 -14.54 -10.69
CA LEU A 221 -9.79 -13.97 -11.98
C LEU A 221 -11.32 -13.86 -12.09
N THR A 222 -12.04 -14.90 -11.66
CA THR A 222 -13.51 -14.89 -11.62
C THR A 222 -14.03 -13.80 -10.68
N ALA A 223 -13.40 -13.64 -9.51
CA ALA A 223 -13.76 -12.57 -8.57
C ALA A 223 -13.55 -11.17 -9.18
N LEU A 224 -12.42 -10.93 -9.84
CA LEU A 224 -12.14 -9.67 -10.53
C LEU A 224 -13.16 -9.39 -11.65
N GLU A 225 -13.49 -10.40 -12.46
CA GLU A 225 -14.49 -10.29 -13.53
C GLU A 225 -15.86 -9.90 -12.97
N ASN A 226 -16.30 -10.57 -11.89
CA ASN A 226 -17.56 -10.25 -11.22
C ASN A 226 -17.57 -8.84 -10.60
N GLU A 227 -16.46 -8.42 -10.00
CA GLU A 227 -16.31 -7.06 -9.44
C GLU A 227 -16.44 -5.98 -10.53
N LEU A 228 -15.81 -6.20 -11.68
CA LEU A 228 -15.89 -5.26 -12.81
C LEU A 228 -17.31 -5.21 -13.41
N GLN A 229 -17.98 -6.36 -13.54
CA GLN A 229 -19.38 -6.43 -13.95
C GLN A 229 -20.30 -5.71 -12.96
N LEU A 230 -20.14 -5.97 -11.65
CA LEU A 230 -20.90 -5.30 -10.60
C LEU A 230 -20.67 -3.78 -10.61
N SER A 231 -19.43 -3.34 -10.89
CA SER A 231 -19.12 -1.91 -10.99
C SER A 231 -19.82 -1.24 -12.17
N VAL A 232 -20.13 -1.97 -13.25
CA VAL A 232 -20.95 -1.46 -14.36
C VAL A 232 -22.40 -1.34 -13.94
N GLU A 233 -22.96 -2.38 -13.30
CA GLU A 233 -24.35 -2.41 -12.85
C GLU A 233 -24.66 -1.31 -11.82
N THR A 234 -23.72 -1.04 -10.91
CA THR A 234 -23.88 -0.09 -9.80
C THR A 234 -23.26 1.29 -10.07
N ALA A 235 -22.84 1.56 -11.32
CA ALA A 235 -22.16 2.82 -11.66
C ALA A 235 -22.99 4.07 -11.30
N GLY A 236 -24.32 3.97 -11.35
CA GLY A 236 -25.25 5.04 -10.99
C GLY A 236 -25.40 5.30 -9.49
N ASP A 237 -24.95 4.39 -8.63
CA ASP A 237 -25.21 4.44 -7.17
C ASP A 237 -24.08 5.15 -6.39
N SER A 238 -23.05 5.64 -7.09
CA SER A 238 -21.90 6.28 -6.47
C SER A 238 -22.27 7.58 -5.76
N SER A 239 -21.85 7.73 -4.50
CA SER A 239 -22.06 8.98 -3.77
C SER A 239 -21.25 10.14 -4.39
N SER A 240 -21.75 11.37 -4.24
CA SER A 240 -21.03 12.58 -4.65
C SER A 240 -19.62 12.66 -4.06
N ALA A 241 -19.44 12.24 -2.80
CA ALA A 241 -18.14 12.22 -2.14
C ALA A 241 -17.18 11.21 -2.79
N THR A 242 -17.67 10.02 -3.14
CA THR A 242 -16.90 9.00 -3.86
C THR A 242 -16.43 9.51 -5.22
N LEU A 243 -17.33 10.16 -5.97
CA LEU A 243 -17.01 10.75 -7.27
C LEU A 243 -15.96 11.88 -7.13
N ALA A 244 -16.13 12.77 -6.15
CA ALA A 244 -15.17 13.84 -5.91
C ALA A 244 -13.78 13.31 -5.53
N ASN A 245 -13.72 12.35 -4.59
CA ASN A 245 -12.45 11.73 -4.17
C ASN A 245 -11.76 11.00 -5.33
N ARG A 246 -12.53 10.34 -6.22
CA ARG A 246 -11.98 9.69 -7.41
C ARG A 246 -11.27 10.69 -8.32
N VAL A 247 -11.88 11.87 -8.54
CA VAL A 247 -11.26 12.96 -9.32
C VAL A 247 -10.04 13.53 -8.61
N MET A 248 -10.10 13.74 -7.29
CA MET A 248 -8.97 14.21 -6.50
C MET A 248 -7.76 13.28 -6.63
N ASN A 249 -7.95 11.96 -6.49
CA ASN A 249 -6.89 10.98 -6.65
C ASN A 249 -6.33 10.96 -8.08
N ALA A 250 -7.19 11.12 -9.09
CA ALA A 250 -6.76 11.18 -10.48
C ALA A 250 -5.88 12.41 -10.78
N VAL A 251 -6.21 13.55 -10.17
CA VAL A 251 -5.42 14.79 -10.28
C VAL A 251 -4.07 14.64 -9.60
N ASP A 252 -4.03 14.05 -8.40
CA ASP A 252 -2.82 13.85 -7.61
C ASP A 252 -1.86 12.84 -8.26
N SER A 253 -2.39 11.70 -8.72
CA SER A 253 -1.58 10.61 -9.26
C SER A 253 -1.39 10.65 -10.79
N GLY A 254 -1.96 11.63 -11.49
CA GLY A 254 -1.92 11.72 -12.96
C GLY A 254 -2.70 10.61 -13.69
N TYR A 255 -3.57 9.88 -12.99
CA TYR A 255 -4.35 8.78 -13.57
C TYR A 255 -5.54 9.29 -14.40
N PHE A 256 -5.83 8.59 -15.49
CA PHE A 256 -7.05 8.80 -16.27
C PHE A 256 -8.23 8.06 -15.63
N ILE A 257 -9.36 8.76 -15.46
CA ILE A 257 -10.60 8.16 -14.96
C ILE A 257 -11.34 7.50 -16.13
N ALA A 258 -11.27 6.17 -16.19
CA ALA A 258 -12.09 5.37 -17.10
C ALA A 258 -13.49 5.11 -16.54
N SER A 259 -14.47 4.95 -17.42
CA SER A 259 -15.80 4.49 -16.99
C SER A 259 -15.74 3.01 -16.58
N PRO A 260 -16.61 2.54 -15.66
CA PRO A 260 -16.69 1.11 -15.34
C PRO A 260 -16.85 0.22 -16.58
N GLN A 261 -17.62 0.67 -17.59
CA GLN A 261 -17.80 -0.05 -18.85
C GLN A 261 -16.50 -0.13 -19.66
N THR A 262 -15.69 0.93 -19.63
CA THR A 262 -14.38 0.96 -20.27
C THR A 262 -13.43 -0.01 -19.59
N ASP A 263 -13.38 -0.03 -18.26
CA ASP A 263 -12.54 -0.95 -17.48
C ASP A 263 -12.91 -2.41 -17.77
N LEU A 264 -14.21 -2.74 -17.78
CA LEU A 264 -14.69 -4.09 -18.12
C LEU A 264 -14.34 -4.49 -19.56
N SER A 265 -14.42 -3.56 -20.51
CA SER A 265 -14.09 -3.83 -21.92
C SER A 265 -12.59 -4.10 -22.09
N ILE A 266 -11.74 -3.31 -21.42
CA ILE A 266 -10.29 -3.51 -21.38
C ILE A 266 -9.96 -4.85 -20.72
N PHE A 267 -10.67 -5.23 -19.65
CA PHE A 267 -10.49 -6.51 -18.99
C PHE A 267 -10.71 -7.67 -19.97
N TYR A 268 -11.83 -7.70 -20.69
CA TYR A 268 -12.08 -8.77 -21.66
C TYR A 268 -11.05 -8.82 -22.80
N GLU A 269 -10.54 -7.67 -23.25
CA GLU A 269 -9.48 -7.61 -24.26
C GLU A 269 -8.16 -8.23 -23.75
N LEU A 270 -7.85 -8.04 -22.47
CA LEU A 270 -6.57 -8.43 -21.87
C LEU A 270 -6.64 -9.75 -21.10
N ARG A 271 -7.83 -10.31 -20.88
CA ARG A 271 -8.10 -11.46 -20.00
C ARG A 271 -7.21 -12.66 -20.29
N ASP A 272 -6.98 -12.97 -21.57
CA ASP A 272 -6.18 -14.12 -21.99
C ASP A 272 -4.68 -13.97 -21.65
N GLN A 273 -4.23 -12.76 -21.33
CA GLN A 273 -2.86 -12.49 -20.88
C GLN A 273 -2.69 -12.65 -19.36
N LEU A 274 -3.78 -12.71 -18.59
CA LEU A 274 -3.80 -12.96 -17.14
C LEU A 274 -3.68 -14.46 -16.84
N THR A 275 -2.58 -15.05 -17.30
CA THR A 275 -2.28 -16.48 -17.15
C THR A 275 -1.62 -16.80 -15.80
N VAL A 276 -1.71 -18.06 -15.36
CA VAL A 276 -0.96 -18.54 -14.19
C VAL A 276 0.54 -18.27 -14.31
N LYS A 277 1.09 -18.39 -15.52
CA LYS A 277 2.50 -18.11 -15.78
C LYS A 277 2.84 -16.64 -15.56
N SER A 278 2.12 -15.72 -16.21
CA SER A 278 2.40 -14.28 -16.10
C SER A 278 2.22 -13.76 -14.68
N ILE A 279 1.20 -14.25 -13.97
CA ILE A 279 0.94 -13.89 -12.56
C ILE A 279 2.07 -14.39 -11.64
N ASN A 280 2.52 -15.64 -11.82
CA ASN A 280 3.63 -16.18 -11.03
C ASN A 280 4.98 -15.49 -11.33
N GLU A 281 5.22 -15.10 -12.59
CA GLU A 281 6.41 -14.35 -12.98
C GLU A 281 6.42 -12.95 -12.37
N ALA A 282 5.30 -12.22 -12.46
CA ALA A 282 5.15 -10.90 -11.83
C ALA A 282 5.27 -10.97 -10.30
N PHE A 283 4.70 -12.01 -9.68
CA PHE A 283 4.84 -12.23 -8.25
C PHE A 283 6.30 -12.43 -7.84
N ARG A 284 7.05 -13.30 -8.53
CA ARG A 284 8.48 -13.50 -8.25
C ARG A 284 9.30 -12.23 -8.45
N LYS A 285 9.02 -11.45 -9.50
CA LYS A 285 9.67 -10.15 -9.71
C LYS A 285 9.48 -9.25 -8.49
N ARG A 286 8.25 -9.16 -7.97
CA ARG A 286 7.93 -8.30 -6.83
C ARG A 286 8.55 -8.75 -5.51
N TRP A 287 8.52 -10.05 -5.23
CA TRP A 287 8.80 -10.59 -3.89
C TRP A 287 10.15 -11.30 -3.76
N ALA A 288 10.90 -11.48 -4.85
CA ALA A 288 12.17 -12.22 -4.85
C ALA A 288 13.33 -11.53 -5.59
N SER A 289 13.11 -10.36 -6.21
CA SER A 289 14.18 -9.67 -6.95
C SER A 289 15.14 -8.84 -6.08
N GLN A 290 14.76 -8.49 -4.85
CA GLN A 290 15.57 -7.69 -3.94
C GLN A 290 15.53 -8.29 -2.52
N PRO A 291 16.60 -8.15 -1.74
CA PRO A 291 16.55 -8.53 -0.33
C PRO A 291 15.62 -7.59 0.45
N PRO A 292 14.86 -8.08 1.44
CA PRO A 292 13.99 -7.23 2.24
C PRO A 292 14.75 -6.45 3.31
N ARG A 293 14.17 -5.31 3.72
CA ARG A 293 14.39 -4.70 5.03
C ARG A 293 13.42 -5.31 6.05
N LEU A 294 13.96 -5.93 7.08
CA LEU A 294 13.20 -6.50 8.19
C LEU A 294 12.96 -5.41 9.23
N TYR A 295 11.70 -5.21 9.63
CA TYR A 295 11.33 -4.28 10.69
C TYR A 295 10.54 -5.03 11.76
N LEU A 296 11.04 -5.01 13.00
CA LEU A 296 10.37 -5.59 14.15
C LEU A 296 9.97 -4.48 15.12
N THR A 297 8.70 -4.43 15.50
CA THR A 297 8.27 -3.76 16.73
C THR A 297 8.19 -4.79 17.84
N GLU A 298 8.74 -4.47 19.01
CA GLU A 298 8.75 -5.38 20.15
C GLU A 298 8.58 -4.60 21.46
N ARG A 299 7.83 -5.16 22.40
CA ARG A 299 7.63 -4.55 23.73
C ARG A 299 8.89 -4.64 24.57
N SER A 300 9.61 -5.74 24.44
CA SER A 300 10.88 -5.97 25.12
C SER A 300 12.04 -5.20 24.47
N ASN A 301 12.89 -4.59 25.29
CA ASN A 301 14.14 -3.96 24.87
C ASN A 301 15.35 -4.88 25.09
N ALA A 302 15.17 -6.19 24.89
CA ALA A 302 16.25 -7.16 25.06
C ALA A 302 17.47 -6.79 24.18
N PRO A 303 18.70 -6.93 24.68
CA PRO A 303 19.88 -6.60 23.89
C PRO A 303 20.06 -7.61 22.75
N GLY A 304 20.44 -7.11 21.57
CA GLY A 304 20.78 -7.94 20.42
C GLY A 304 19.61 -8.39 19.53
N LEU A 305 18.41 -7.85 19.71
CA LEU A 305 17.22 -8.23 18.93
C LEU A 305 17.42 -8.12 17.41
N GLU A 306 18.13 -7.11 16.90
CA GLU A 306 18.41 -6.97 15.46
C GLU A 306 19.27 -8.13 14.92
N LYS A 307 20.23 -8.59 15.72
CA LYS A 307 21.07 -9.73 15.37
C LYS A 307 20.22 -11.01 15.37
N THR A 308 19.44 -11.23 16.43
CA THR A 308 18.52 -12.37 16.50
C THR A 308 17.54 -12.36 15.34
N LEU A 309 17.00 -11.19 14.96
CA LEU A 309 16.08 -11.05 13.83
C LEU A 309 16.69 -11.52 12.51
N LEU A 310 17.95 -11.15 12.24
CA LEU A 310 18.69 -11.61 11.06
C LEU A 310 19.00 -13.12 11.12
N GLU A 311 19.39 -13.63 12.28
CA GLU A 311 19.69 -15.05 12.49
C GLU A 311 18.43 -15.91 12.28
N THR A 312 17.30 -15.55 12.90
CA THR A 312 16.01 -16.26 12.72
C THR A 312 15.56 -16.27 11.26
N TYR A 313 15.72 -15.15 10.53
CA TYR A 313 15.42 -15.10 9.10
C TYR A 313 16.32 -16.04 8.29
N ALA A 314 17.63 -16.01 8.53
CA ALA A 314 18.58 -16.88 7.84
C ALA A 314 18.39 -18.37 8.17
N GLU A 315 17.99 -18.70 9.40
CA GLU A 315 17.65 -20.06 9.82
C GLU A 315 16.35 -20.53 9.15
N SER A 316 15.32 -19.69 9.09
CA SER A 316 14.07 -20.02 8.41
C SER A 316 14.30 -20.36 6.93
N GLN A 317 15.20 -19.64 6.25
CA GLN A 317 15.55 -19.91 4.85
C GLN A 317 16.15 -21.31 4.61
N GLN A 318 16.74 -21.94 5.64
CA GLN A 318 17.30 -23.29 5.54
C GLN A 318 16.23 -24.38 5.66
N THR A 319 15.03 -24.02 6.14
CA THR A 319 13.91 -24.97 6.25
C THR A 319 13.33 -25.25 4.87
N LYS A 320 13.22 -26.53 4.51
CA LYS A 320 12.63 -26.93 3.23
C LYS A 320 11.14 -26.61 3.21
N VAL A 321 10.71 -25.82 2.22
CA VAL A 321 9.29 -25.61 1.92
C VAL A 321 8.80 -26.68 0.93
N THR A 322 7.50 -26.96 0.97
CA THR A 322 6.84 -27.93 0.06
C THR A 322 5.79 -27.19 -0.78
N PRO A 323 5.34 -27.74 -1.92
CA PRO A 323 4.27 -27.14 -2.69
C PRO A 323 3.03 -26.86 -1.84
N TYR A 324 2.34 -25.74 -2.12
CA TYR A 324 1.09 -25.42 -1.45
C TYR A 324 0.02 -26.48 -1.79
N VAL A 325 -0.68 -26.95 -0.76
CA VAL A 325 -1.83 -27.84 -0.90
C VAL A 325 -3.03 -27.10 -0.34
N GLU A 326 -3.96 -26.73 -1.21
CA GLU A 326 -5.20 -26.10 -0.79
C GLU A 326 -5.97 -27.10 0.10
N LYS A 327 -6.31 -26.67 1.32
CA LYS A 327 -7.20 -27.47 2.17
C LYS A 327 -8.58 -27.42 1.53
N ALA A 328 -9.14 -28.58 1.21
CA ALA A 328 -10.52 -28.66 0.74
C ALA A 328 -11.41 -27.89 1.72
N ALA A 329 -12.26 -27.00 1.20
CA ALA A 329 -13.31 -26.42 2.01
C ALA A 329 -14.06 -27.58 2.65
N THR A 330 -14.06 -27.66 3.98
CA THR A 330 -14.88 -28.63 4.69
C THR A 330 -16.30 -28.40 4.20
N GLU A 331 -16.89 -29.42 3.56
CA GLU A 331 -18.32 -29.36 3.21
C GLU A 331 -19.07 -28.94 4.46
N PHE A 332 -19.79 -27.83 4.34
CA PHE A 332 -20.56 -27.29 5.45
C PHE A 332 -21.48 -28.41 5.95
N ALA A 333 -21.30 -28.83 7.22
CA ALA A 333 -21.91 -30.04 7.76
C ALA A 333 -23.46 -30.02 7.81
N TYR A 334 -24.09 -28.92 7.41
CA TYR A 334 -25.52 -28.71 7.39
C TYR A 334 -26.07 -28.75 5.95
N GLN A 335 -25.88 -29.87 5.24
CA GLN A 335 -26.56 -30.11 3.95
C GLN A 335 -28.00 -30.64 4.11
N ASN A 336 -28.45 -30.96 5.33
CA ASN A 336 -29.82 -31.38 5.62
C ASN A 336 -30.42 -30.51 6.72
N PHE A 337 -31.15 -29.47 6.33
CA PHE A 337 -32.11 -28.81 7.24
C PHE A 337 -33.48 -29.48 7.06
N GLY A 338 -34.04 -30.03 8.15
CA GLY A 338 -35.45 -30.45 8.21
C GLY A 338 -35.78 -31.83 7.61
N LYS A 339 -35.18 -32.90 8.15
CA LYS A 339 -35.80 -34.24 8.12
C LYS A 339 -36.27 -34.62 9.51
#